data_AF-A0A6N4X9I1-F1
#
_entry.id   AF-A0A6N4X9I1-F1
#
_cell.length_a   1.000
_cell.length_b   1.000
_cell.length_c   1.000
_cell.angle_alpha   90.00
_cell.angle_beta   90.00
_cell.angle_gamma   90.00
#
_symmetry.space_group_name_H-M   'P 1'
#
loop_
_entity.id
_entity.type
_entity.pdbx_description
1 polymer ?
#
loop_
_entity_poly.entity_id
_entity_poly.type
_entity_poly.pdbx_seq_one_letter_code
_entity_poly.pdbx_strand_id
1 'polypeptide(L)' 'MLDAELDSNRDNEKHQKSISGNYRNGHGSKKIKSSFEECEIKVPRNDERSFEPVLVAKKAQNY' A
#
# COMPACT_ATOMS: atom_id res chain seq x y z
N MET A 1 -2.02 0.73 9.49
CA MET A 1 -0.55 0.51 9.52
C MET A 1 0.06 0.85 8.17
N LEU A 2 -0.34 0.19 7.08
CA LEU A 2 0.19 0.47 5.73
C LEU A 2 -0.26 1.82 5.13
N ASP A 3 -1.39 2.38 5.58
CA ASP A 3 -1.83 3.70 5.11
C ASP A 3 -0.86 4.82 5.51
N ALA A 4 -0.17 4.67 6.65
CA ALA A 4 0.84 5.63 7.09
C ALA A 4 2.10 5.58 6.23
N GLU A 5 2.52 4.39 5.78
CA GLU A 5 3.62 4.25 4.83
C GLU A 5 3.28 4.91 3.49
N LEU A 6 2.03 4.74 3.01
CA LEU A 6 1.58 5.36 1.77
C LEU A 6 1.55 6.90 1.88
N ASP A 7 1.21 7.42 3.05
CA ASP A 7 1.22 8.86 3.30
C ASP A 7 2.63 9.45 3.36
N SER A 8 3.59 8.73 3.96
CA SER A 8 5.00 9.16 3.96
C SER A 8 5.67 9.07 2.59
N ASN A 9 5.21 8.18 1.71
CA ASN A 9 5.75 8.03 0.35
C ASN A 9 5.20 9.07 -0.65
N ARG A 10 4.26 9.92 -0.25
CA ARG A 10 3.78 11.00 -1.10
C ARG A 10 4.65 12.24 -0.92
N ASP A 11 5.12 12.78 -2.03
CA ASP A 11 5.75 14.10 -2.09
C ASP A 11 4.75 15.27 -1.96
N ASN A 12 3.48 14.98 -1.68
CA ASN A 12 2.40 15.97 -1.60
C ASN A 12 1.73 15.91 -0.22
N GLU A 13 1.51 17.08 0.39
CA GLU A 13 0.83 17.18 1.68
C GLU A 13 -0.65 16.77 1.58
N LYS A 14 -1.20 16.33 2.72
CA LYS A 14 -2.60 15.96 2.84
C LYS A 14 -3.47 17.20 2.51
N HIS A 15 -4.24 17.13 1.42
CA HIS A 15 -5.08 18.18 0.80
C HIS A 15 -4.41 19.12 -0.21
N GLN A 16 -3.17 18.87 -0.59
CA GLN A 16 -2.53 19.60 -1.68
C GLN A 16 -3.10 19.13 -3.03
N LYS A 17 -3.55 20.07 -3.89
CA LYS A 17 -4.07 19.76 -5.22
C LYS A 17 -2.90 19.30 -6.10
N SER A 18 -2.77 17.99 -6.31
CA SER A 18 -1.78 17.41 -7.22
C SER A 18 -2.24 17.55 -8.67
N ILE A 19 -1.37 18.08 -9.54
CA ILE A 19 -1.61 18.15 -10.99
C ILE A 19 -1.33 16.78 -11.64
N SER A 20 -0.43 15.99 -11.06
CA SER A 20 -0.12 14.62 -11.50
C SER A 20 -1.04 13.59 -10.81
N GLY A 21 -1.50 12.61 -11.60
CA GLY A 21 -2.61 11.71 -11.31
C GLY A 21 -2.33 10.57 -10.34
N ASN A 22 -1.59 10.82 -9.26
CA ASN A 22 -1.31 9.79 -8.26
C ASN A 22 -2.35 9.85 -7.13
N TYR A 23 -3.58 9.40 -7.41
CA TYR A 23 -4.65 9.34 -6.40
C TYR A 23 -4.63 8.01 -5.65
N ARG A 24 -5.27 7.98 -4.48
CA ARG A 24 -5.48 6.73 -3.73
C ARG A 24 -6.51 5.91 -4.50
N ASN A 25 -6.10 4.77 -5.03
CA ASN A 25 -6.99 3.88 -5.77
C ASN A 25 -7.35 2.66 -4.93
N GLY A 26 -8.04 2.95 -3.82
CA GLY A 26 -8.54 1.95 -2.89
C GLY A 26 -7.46 1.06 -2.25
N HIS A 27 -7.88 -0.15 -1.90
CA HIS A 27 -7.07 -1.16 -1.23
C HIS A 27 -7.16 -2.50 -1.96
N GLY A 28 -6.02 -3.16 -2.16
CA GLY A 28 -5.98 -4.56 -2.58
C GLY A 28 -5.97 -5.50 -1.38
N SER A 29 -6.65 -6.64 -1.46
CA SER A 29 -6.51 -7.69 -0.45
C SER A 29 -5.27 -8.53 -0.69
N LYS A 30 -4.56 -8.87 0.39
CA LYS A 30 -3.42 -9.79 0.36
C LYS A 30 -3.51 -10.76 1.52
N LYS A 31 -3.43 -12.05 1.22
CA LYS A 31 -3.30 -13.11 2.22
C LYS A 31 -1.82 -13.32 2.55
N ILE A 32 -1.51 -13.36 3.83
CA ILE A 32 -0.16 -13.56 4.35
C ILE A 32 -0.22 -14.73 5.33
N LYS A 33 0.67 -15.70 5.14
CA LYS A 33 0.91 -16.74 6.14
C LYS A 33 1.98 -16.25 7.10
N SER A 34 1.61 -16.01 8.34
CA SER A 34 2.54 -15.73 9.43
C SER A 34 2.83 -17.02 10.21
N SER A 35 3.83 -17.01 11.08
CA SER A 35 4.19 -18.17 11.91
C SER A 35 3.06 -18.64 12.83
N PHE A 36 2.07 -17.78 13.08
CA PHE A 36 0.94 -18.09 13.94
C PHE A 36 -0.28 -18.54 13.15
N GLU A 37 -0.72 -17.79 12.12
CA GLU A 37 -1.89 -18.12 11.30
C GLU A 37 -1.84 -17.45 9.91
N GLU A 38 -2.78 -17.82 9.03
CA GLU A 38 -3.05 -17.10 7.79
C GLU A 38 -3.93 -15.88 8.07
N CYS A 39 -3.47 -14.69 7.71
CA CYS A 39 -4.24 -13.45 7.87
C CYS A 39 -4.42 -12.73 6.54
N GLU A 40 -5.60 -12.16 6.34
CA GLU A 40 -5.89 -11.29 5.20
C GLU A 40 -5.74 -9.83 5.62
N ILE A 41 -4.91 -9.09 4.88
CA ILE A 41 -4.67 -7.67 5.11
C ILE A 41 -5.08 -6.84 3.90
N LYS A 42 -5.44 -5.58 4.16
CA LYS A 42 -5.73 -4.59 3.12
C LYS A 42 -4.48 -3.76 2.87
N VAL A 43 -3.97 -3.83 1.65
CA VAL A 43 -2.79 -3.08 1.20
C VAL A 43 -3.26 -1.87 0.39
N PRO A 44 -2.99 -0.64 0.82
CA PRO A 44 -3.40 0.55 0.09
C PRO A 44 -2.59 0.66 -1.21
N ARG A 45 -3.21 1.19 -2.26
CA ARG A 45 -2.61 1.29 -3.59
C ARG A 45 -2.76 2.70 -4.15
N ASN A 46 -1.76 3.10 -4.92
CA ASN A 46 -1.77 4.34 -5.69
C ASN A 46 -2.01 4.04 -7.19
N ASP A 47 -2.58 5.00 -7.93
CA ASP A 47 -3.00 4.80 -9.33
C ASP A 47 -1.87 4.32 -10.23
N GLU A 48 -0.70 4.94 -10.10
CA GLU A 48 0.49 4.59 -10.89
C GLU A 48 1.11 3.25 -10.46
N ARG A 49 0.58 2.62 -9.40
CA ARG A 49 1.12 1.37 -8.82
C ARG A 49 2.59 1.49 -8.40
N SER A 50 3.10 2.71 -8.20
CA SER A 50 4.48 2.99 -7.80
C SER A 50 4.74 2.73 -6.32
N PHE A 51 3.70 2.62 -5.49
CA PHE A 51 3.88 2.34 -4.07
C PHE A 51 4.42 0.92 -3.85
N GLU A 52 5.50 0.83 -3.08
CA GLU A 52 6.12 -0.42 -2.66
C GLU A 52 6.14 -0.46 -1.13
N PRO A 53 5.19 -1.18 -0.49
CA PRO A 53 5.14 -1.27 0.95
C PRO A 53 6.38 -1.98 1.48
N VAL A 54 7.00 -1.40 2.50
CA VAL A 54 8.24 -1.94 3.10
C VAL A 54 7.88 -3.06 4.07
N LEU A 55 6.85 -2.85 4.89
CA LEU A 55 6.34 -3.84 5.84
C LEU A 55 5.83 -5.12 5.16
N VAL A 56 5.29 -5.02 3.95
CA VAL A 56 4.78 -6.16 3.19
C VAL A 56 5.21 -6.04 1.73
N ALA A 57 6.26 -6.78 1.37
CA ALA A 57 6.80 -6.76 0.02
C ALA A 57 5.72 -7.04 -1.04
N LYS A 58 5.70 -6.20 -2.08
CA LYS A 58 4.68 -6.18 -3.13
C LYS A 58 4.49 -7.52 -3.86
N LYS A 59 5.58 -8.25 -4.10
CA LYS A 59 5.59 -9.56 -4.79
C LYS A 59 5.74 -10.76 -3.87
N ALA A 60 5.77 -10.59 -2.55
CA ALA A 60 5.85 -11.74 -1.65
C ALA A 60 4.55 -12.55 -1.73
N GLN A 61 4.52 -13.53 -2.63
CA GLN A 61 3.66 -14.70 -2.52
C GLN A 61 4.50 -15.72 -1.74
N ASN A 62 4.26 -15.78 -0.44
CA ASN A 62 4.70 -16.94 0.33
C ASN A 62 3.83 -18.11 -0.19
N TYR A 63 4.40 -18.90 -1.11
CA TYR A 63 3.85 -20.18 -1.52
C TYR A 63 4.04 -21.20 -0.40
#